data_AF-A0A0D2M4J4-F1
#
_entry.id   AF-A0A0D2M4J4-F1
#
_cell.length_a   1.000
_cell.length_b   1.000
_cell.length_c   1.000
_cell.angle_alpha   90.00
_cell.angle_beta   90.00
_cell.angle_gamma   90.00
#
_symmetry.space_group_name_H-M   'P 1'
#
loop_
_entity.id
_entity.type
_entity.pdbx_description
1 polymer ?
#
loop_
_entity_poly.entity_id
_entity_poly.type
_entity_poly.pdbx_seq_one_letter_code
_entity_poly.pdbx_strand_id
1 'polypeptide(L)'
;MPWHAPAPQRRAARALLALAFLALLAAAKESGPAGAGGARRKGAEGGDEGGEAVKEHTRDLGRTQWRQHLHRLAQVSVDDRGIADLLGPVLRHKYELPPAQVQKSLVYLGPNARLRRVVHDLIVGKHVRVGAIGGSITHGAKASKIGETDWFSLVSKYLRDAFPRANITTRNGALPATPSALMNMCLETYVDVDVDLLFVEYVANDGSNA
;
A
#
# COMPACT_ATOMS: atom_id res chain seq x y z
N MET A 1 -9.47 0.77 -41.16
CA MET A 1 -10.35 0.62 -39.99
C MET A 1 -9.52 0.84 -38.73
N PRO A 2 -9.80 1.83 -37.89
CA PRO A 2 -9.04 2.03 -36.66
C PRO A 2 -9.62 1.15 -35.55
N TRP A 3 -8.77 0.29 -34.98
CA TRP A 3 -9.09 -0.57 -33.85
C TRP A 3 -8.78 0.20 -32.56
N HIS A 4 -9.80 0.46 -31.73
CA HIS A 4 -9.62 1.07 -30.42
C HIS A 4 -8.98 0.06 -29.45
N ALA A 5 -7.81 0.40 -28.91
CA ALA A 5 -7.19 -0.34 -27.81
C ALA A 5 -7.84 0.04 -26.47
N PRO A 6 -8.14 -0.91 -25.56
CA PRO A 6 -8.59 -0.59 -24.21
C PRO A 6 -7.43 -0.14 -23.31
N ALA A 7 -7.70 0.84 -22.46
CA ALA A 7 -6.73 1.55 -21.60
C ALA A 7 -5.92 0.63 -20.66
N PRO A 8 -4.57 0.73 -20.62
CA PRO A 8 -3.73 -0.06 -19.74
C PRO A 8 -3.43 0.71 -18.43
N GLN A 9 -4.41 0.89 -17.54
CA GLN A 9 -4.16 1.57 -16.24
C GLN A 9 -4.86 0.96 -15.02
N ARG A 10 -5.40 -0.25 -15.10
CA ARG A 10 -6.29 -0.80 -14.05
C ARG A 10 -5.67 -1.78 -13.05
N ARG A 11 -4.34 -1.90 -12.94
CA ARG A 11 -3.72 -2.91 -12.04
C ARG A 11 -2.59 -2.43 -11.13
N ALA A 12 -2.15 -1.18 -11.24
CA ALA A 12 -1.11 -0.63 -10.35
C ALA A 12 -1.64 -0.07 -9.01
N ALA A 13 -2.96 0.10 -8.89
CA ALA A 13 -3.61 0.69 -7.70
C ALA A 13 -3.53 -0.16 -6.43
N ARG A 14 -3.08 -1.42 -6.50
CA ARG A 14 -3.07 -2.34 -5.35
C ARG A 14 -1.82 -2.24 -4.47
N ALA A 15 -0.68 -1.80 -4.99
CA ALA A 15 0.57 -1.70 -4.23
C ALA A 15 0.72 -0.36 -3.49
N LEU A 16 0.15 0.72 -4.05
CA LEU A 16 0.16 2.07 -3.47
C LEU A 16 -0.65 2.17 -2.15
N LEU A 17 -1.62 1.28 -1.97
CA LEU A 17 -2.52 1.21 -0.81
C LEU A 17 -1.81 0.84 0.50
N ALA A 18 -0.79 -0.02 0.44
CA ALA A 18 -0.17 -0.59 1.64
C ALA A 18 0.71 0.42 2.37
N LEU A 19 1.44 1.27 1.66
CA LEU A 19 2.40 2.22 2.25
C LEU A 19 1.73 3.42 2.91
N ALA A 20 0.68 3.96 2.29
CA ALA A 20 -0.09 5.06 2.86
C ALA A 20 -0.80 4.64 4.16
N PHE A 21 -1.27 3.39 4.22
CA PHE A 21 -1.90 2.82 5.41
C PHE A 21 -0.89 2.39 6.49
N LEU A 22 0.32 1.98 6.09
CA LEU A 22 1.41 1.68 7.02
C LEU A 22 2.00 2.92 7.70
N ALA A 23 2.07 4.06 7.00
CA ALA A 23 2.39 5.36 7.60
C ALA A 23 1.31 5.80 8.62
N LEU A 24 0.06 5.38 8.42
CA LEU A 24 -1.07 5.61 9.33
C LEU A 24 -0.97 4.78 10.61
N LEU A 25 -0.61 3.50 10.49
CA LEU A 25 -0.51 2.56 11.63
C LEU A 25 0.80 2.73 12.43
N ALA A 26 1.79 3.38 11.83
CA ALA A 26 2.95 3.89 12.55
C ALA A 26 2.55 4.83 13.70
N ALA A 27 1.49 5.64 13.53
CA ALA A 27 1.04 6.63 14.51
C ALA A 27 0.00 6.11 15.53
N ALA A 28 -0.68 4.99 15.27
CA ALA A 28 -1.93 4.63 15.95
C ALA A 28 -1.83 3.49 17.00
N LYS A 29 -0.83 3.52 17.91
CA LYS A 29 -0.83 2.57 19.04
C LYS A 29 -0.72 3.27 20.39
N GLU A 30 -1.85 3.80 20.85
CA GLU A 30 -2.22 3.78 22.28
C GLU A 30 -3.72 3.48 22.42
N SER A 31 -4.06 2.59 23.36
CA SER A 31 -5.38 2.13 23.84
C SER A 31 -6.16 1.05 23.03
N GLY A 32 -6.29 -0.15 23.61
CA GLY A 32 -7.35 -1.15 23.33
C GLY A 32 -8.54 -1.00 24.32
N PRO A 33 -9.44 -2.00 24.54
CA PRO A 33 -9.50 -3.38 24.02
C PRO A 33 -10.87 -3.79 23.38
N ALA A 34 -11.03 -5.11 23.19
CA ALA A 34 -11.95 -5.89 22.36
C ALA A 34 -13.45 -6.01 22.77
N GLY A 35 -14.28 -6.46 21.81
CA GLY A 35 -15.62 -7.07 22.00
C GLY A 35 -16.37 -7.16 20.64
N ALA A 36 -16.51 -8.33 19.99
CA ALA A 36 -17.44 -9.44 20.22
C ALA A 36 -18.73 -9.35 19.36
N GLY A 37 -19.15 -10.50 18.77
CA GLY A 37 -20.54 -10.77 18.39
C GLY A 37 -20.82 -10.99 16.90
N GLY A 38 -20.93 -12.26 16.48
CA GLY A 38 -21.36 -12.65 15.14
C GLY A 38 -22.88 -12.72 14.97
N ALA A 39 -23.34 -12.77 13.73
CA ALA A 39 -24.60 -13.42 13.34
C ALA A 39 -24.63 -13.69 11.83
N ARG A 40 -24.75 -14.96 11.47
CA ARG A 40 -25.00 -15.46 10.11
C ARG A 40 -26.51 -15.36 9.82
N ARG A 41 -26.92 -14.74 8.71
CA ARG A 41 -28.28 -14.91 8.15
C ARG A 41 -28.22 -15.34 6.69
N LYS A 42 -29.04 -16.35 6.38
CA LYS A 42 -29.29 -16.92 5.05
C LYS A 42 -30.21 -16.00 4.23
N GLY A 43 -29.87 -15.87 2.94
CA GLY A 43 -30.75 -15.83 1.75
C GLY A 43 -31.89 -14.83 1.66
N ALA A 44 -31.81 -13.95 0.66
CA ALA A 44 -32.97 -13.55 -0.17
C ALA A 44 -32.45 -12.98 -1.50
N GLU A 45 -32.82 -13.63 -2.61
CA GLU A 45 -32.75 -13.07 -3.96
C GLU A 45 -33.79 -11.94 -4.09
N GLY A 46 -33.36 -10.77 -4.57
CA GLY A 46 -34.26 -9.64 -4.83
C GLY A 46 -33.55 -8.41 -5.35
N GLY A 47 -33.86 -8.01 -6.60
CA GLY A 47 -33.89 -6.64 -7.12
C GLY A 47 -32.60 -5.80 -7.09
N ASP A 48 -32.07 -5.52 -8.28
CA ASP A 48 -30.86 -4.71 -8.56
C ASP A 48 -30.90 -3.26 -7.97
N GLU A 49 -32.10 -2.71 -7.69
CA GLU A 49 -32.25 -1.36 -7.11
C GLU A 49 -31.89 -1.27 -5.62
N GLY A 50 -32.12 -2.33 -4.84
CA GLY A 50 -31.73 -2.38 -3.41
C GLY A 50 -30.22 -2.52 -3.23
N GLY A 51 -29.54 -3.08 -4.23
CA GLY A 51 -28.09 -3.27 -4.21
C GLY A 51 -27.32 -1.96 -4.34
N GLU A 52 -27.82 -0.97 -5.07
CA GLU A 52 -27.14 0.30 -5.29
C GLU A 52 -27.23 1.21 -4.07
N ALA A 53 -28.40 1.34 -3.44
CA ALA A 53 -28.58 2.10 -2.21
C ALA A 53 -27.76 1.51 -1.03
N VAL A 54 -27.68 0.18 -0.92
CA VAL A 54 -26.86 -0.48 0.11
C VAL A 54 -25.36 -0.29 -0.16
N LYS A 55 -24.92 -0.32 -1.43
CA LYS A 55 -23.54 -0.03 -1.81
C LYS A 55 -23.17 1.43 -1.53
N GLU A 56 -24.09 2.37 -1.80
CA GLU A 56 -23.89 3.80 -1.54
C GLU A 56 -23.82 4.08 -0.03
N HIS A 57 -24.74 3.53 0.75
CA HIS A 57 -24.70 3.63 2.21
C HIS A 57 -23.40 3.05 2.81
N THR A 58 -22.94 1.90 2.30
CA THR A 58 -21.67 1.29 2.73
C THR A 58 -20.46 2.16 2.38
N ARG A 59 -20.49 2.83 1.22
CA ARG A 59 -19.44 3.77 0.80
C ARG A 59 -19.41 5.01 1.69
N ASP A 60 -20.57 5.54 2.06
CA ASP A 60 -20.68 6.73 2.90
C ASP A 60 -20.29 6.46 4.36
N LEU A 61 -20.64 5.29 4.90
CA LEU A 61 -20.14 4.83 6.20
C LEU A 61 -18.60 4.73 6.18
N GLY A 62 -18.04 4.13 5.13
CA GLY A 62 -16.59 4.03 4.96
C GLY A 62 -15.89 5.39 4.88
N ARG A 63 -16.48 6.36 4.16
CA ARG A 63 -15.96 7.75 4.10
C ARG A 63 -16.04 8.44 5.45
N THR A 64 -17.13 8.25 6.18
CA THR A 64 -17.37 8.91 7.49
C THR A 64 -16.41 8.39 8.54
N GLN A 65 -16.21 7.08 8.62
CA GLN A 65 -15.22 6.47 9.51
C GLN A 65 -13.81 6.92 9.17
N TRP A 66 -13.46 7.02 7.89
CA TRP A 66 -12.16 7.53 7.45
C TRP A 66 -11.94 8.98 7.86
N ARG A 67 -12.93 9.86 7.68
CA ARG A 67 -12.87 11.26 8.13
C ARG A 67 -12.68 11.36 9.65
N GLN A 68 -13.42 10.58 10.44
CA GLN A 68 -13.26 10.54 11.90
C GLN A 68 -11.86 10.07 12.32
N HIS A 69 -11.26 9.14 11.58
CA HIS A 69 -9.89 8.71 11.84
C HIS A 69 -8.86 9.80 11.50
N LEU A 70 -9.02 10.49 10.36
CA LEU A 70 -8.19 11.63 10.00
C LEU A 70 -8.28 12.77 11.01
N HIS A 71 -9.48 13.07 11.53
CA HIS A 71 -9.65 14.06 12.60
C HIS A 71 -8.90 13.69 13.87
N ARG A 72 -8.88 12.42 14.27
CA ARG A 72 -8.11 11.96 15.44
C ARG A 72 -6.60 12.10 15.21
N LEU A 73 -6.11 11.72 14.03
CA LEU A 73 -4.69 11.88 13.69
C LEU A 73 -4.26 13.35 13.61
N ALA A 74 -5.16 14.25 13.20
CA ALA A 74 -4.90 15.67 13.17
C ALA A 74 -4.71 16.29 14.56
N GLN A 75 -5.18 15.63 15.62
CA GLN A 75 -4.97 16.07 17.00
C GLN A 75 -3.66 15.56 17.62
N VAL A 76 -2.91 14.71 16.93
CA VAL A 76 -1.61 14.22 17.40
C VAL A 76 -0.52 15.11 16.83
N SER A 77 0.38 15.62 17.68
CA SER A 77 1.54 16.42 17.27
C SER A 77 2.86 15.72 17.60
N VAL A 78 3.87 15.93 16.76
CA VAL A 78 5.26 15.53 16.99
C VAL A 78 6.12 16.77 16.77
N ASP A 79 6.89 17.16 17.80
CA ASP A 79 7.74 18.36 17.80
C ASP A 79 6.99 19.61 17.27
N ASP A 80 5.87 19.95 17.92
CA ASP A 80 5.01 21.11 17.61
C ASP A 80 4.38 21.13 16.21
N ARG A 81 4.49 20.05 15.45
CA ARG A 81 3.82 19.88 14.14
C ARG A 81 2.75 18.81 14.21
N GLY A 82 1.56 19.11 13.69
CA GLY A 82 0.48 18.13 13.58
C GLY A 82 0.86 16.96 12.67
N ILE A 83 0.59 15.72 13.08
CA ILE A 83 0.80 14.52 12.26
C ILE A 83 0.04 14.63 10.94
N ALA A 84 -1.15 15.24 10.93
CA ALA A 84 -1.90 15.48 9.71
C ALA A 84 -1.20 16.44 8.73
N ASP A 85 -0.36 17.35 9.21
CA ASP A 85 0.45 18.23 8.36
C ASP A 85 1.67 17.48 7.83
N LEU A 86 2.34 16.70 8.69
CA LEU A 86 3.52 15.92 8.33
C LEU A 86 3.21 14.81 7.33
N LEU A 87 2.10 14.11 7.54
CA LEU A 87 1.65 13.01 6.69
C LEU A 87 0.61 13.46 5.68
N GLY A 88 0.18 14.72 5.66
CA GLY A 88 -0.86 15.24 4.77
C GLY A 88 -0.73 14.81 3.30
N PRO A 89 0.47 14.88 2.69
CA PRO A 89 0.70 14.38 1.34
C PRO A 89 0.40 12.88 1.16
N VAL A 90 0.67 12.08 2.19
CA VAL A 90 0.38 10.63 2.24
C VAL A 90 -1.10 10.38 2.48
N LEU A 91 -1.70 11.09 3.44
CA LEU A 91 -3.07 10.85 3.94
C LEU A 91 -4.17 11.31 2.98
N ARG A 92 -3.86 12.27 2.10
CA ARG A 92 -4.83 12.84 1.14
C ARG A 92 -4.98 12.00 -0.13
N HIS A 93 -4.42 10.80 -0.18
CA HIS A 93 -4.56 9.92 -1.34
C HIS A 93 -6.02 9.53 -1.59
N LYS A 94 -6.49 9.70 -2.83
CA LYS A 94 -7.83 9.30 -3.26
C LYS A 94 -7.81 7.84 -3.71
N TYR A 95 -8.32 6.97 -2.86
CA TYR A 95 -8.47 5.55 -3.20
C TYR A 95 -9.54 5.33 -4.29
N GLU A 96 -9.23 4.46 -5.25
CA GLU A 96 -10.21 3.98 -6.24
C GLU A 96 -11.25 3.04 -5.59
N LEU A 97 -10.81 2.28 -4.59
CA LEU A 97 -11.64 1.33 -3.85
C LEU A 97 -12.24 2.00 -2.60
N PRO A 98 -13.44 1.56 -2.15
CA PRO A 98 -13.98 1.97 -0.86
C PRO A 98 -13.00 1.65 0.30
N PRO A 99 -12.92 2.49 1.35
CA PRO A 99 -12.00 2.27 2.47
C PRO A 99 -12.12 0.89 3.12
N ALA A 100 -13.33 0.35 3.24
CA ALA A 100 -13.55 -0.99 3.77
C ALA A 100 -12.93 -2.11 2.92
N GLN A 101 -12.80 -1.91 1.60
CA GLN A 101 -12.09 -2.85 0.71
C GLN A 101 -10.57 -2.64 0.78
N VAL A 102 -10.12 -1.40 0.93
CA VAL A 102 -8.71 -1.06 1.18
C VAL A 102 -8.23 -1.74 2.46
N GLN A 103 -8.99 -1.67 3.54
CA GLN A 103 -8.63 -2.30 4.81
C GLN A 103 -8.44 -3.82 4.70
N LYS A 104 -9.18 -4.48 3.80
CA LYS A 104 -9.02 -5.92 3.54
C LYS A 104 -7.71 -6.29 2.86
N SER A 105 -6.98 -5.33 2.29
CA SER A 105 -5.64 -5.60 1.75
C SER A 105 -4.57 -5.70 2.83
N LEU A 106 -4.86 -5.29 4.06
CA LEU A 106 -3.96 -5.44 5.19
C LEU A 106 -4.08 -6.86 5.77
N VAL A 107 -3.20 -7.76 5.33
CA VAL A 107 -3.20 -9.16 5.75
C VAL A 107 -2.49 -9.35 7.10
N TYR A 108 -1.38 -8.65 7.31
CA TYR A 108 -0.57 -8.75 8.51
C TYR A 108 0.12 -7.41 8.79
N LEU A 109 -0.04 -6.88 10.01
CA LEU A 109 0.62 -5.64 10.43
C LEU A 109 1.98 -5.90 11.08
N GLY A 110 2.05 -6.96 11.90
CA GLY A 110 3.25 -7.34 12.64
C GLY A 110 3.86 -6.21 13.48
N PRO A 111 5.11 -6.41 13.96
CA PRO A 111 5.92 -5.34 14.51
C PRO A 111 6.40 -4.39 13.41
N ASN A 112 6.06 -3.11 13.52
CA ASN A 112 6.34 -2.09 12.50
C ASN A 112 7.41 -1.06 12.92
N ALA A 113 8.24 -1.36 13.92
CA ALA A 113 9.26 -0.44 14.43
C ALA A 113 10.28 -0.01 13.36
N ARG A 114 10.73 -0.94 12.50
CA ARG A 114 11.65 -0.64 11.40
C ARG A 114 11.00 0.27 10.36
N LEU A 115 9.72 0.00 10.04
CA LEU A 115 8.99 0.83 9.10
C LEU A 115 8.70 2.23 9.66
N ARG A 116 8.39 2.34 10.95
CA ARG A 116 8.27 3.62 11.65
C ARG A 116 9.56 4.44 11.56
N ARG A 117 10.72 3.81 11.73
CA ARG A 117 12.02 4.46 11.53
C ARG A 117 12.18 4.98 10.10
N VAL A 118 11.85 4.18 9.08
CA VAL A 118 11.92 4.63 7.68
C VAL A 118 11.00 5.82 7.44
N VAL A 119 9.75 5.78 7.94
CA VAL A 119 8.81 6.89 7.82
C VAL A 119 9.34 8.14 8.52
N HIS A 120 9.91 8.00 9.72
CA HIS A 120 10.57 9.10 10.40
C HIS A 120 11.70 9.70 9.54
N ASP A 121 12.59 8.85 9.00
CA ASP A 121 13.72 9.27 8.18
C ASP A 121 13.25 10.00 6.89
N LEU A 122 12.15 9.55 6.28
CA LEU A 122 11.47 10.26 5.19
C LEU A 122 10.91 11.62 5.63
N ILE A 123 10.24 11.68 6.79
CA ILE A 123 9.67 12.94 7.33
C ILE A 123 10.76 13.98 7.59
N VAL A 124 11.90 13.56 8.16
CA VAL A 124 13.01 14.48 8.48
C VAL A 124 13.91 14.78 7.28
N GLY A 125 13.64 14.19 6.10
CA GLY A 125 14.36 14.49 4.86
C GLY A 125 15.70 13.78 4.70
N LYS A 126 15.90 12.65 5.39
CA LYS A 126 17.11 11.84 5.21
C LYS A 126 17.12 11.14 3.85
N HIS A 127 18.29 10.62 3.49
CA HIS A 127 18.41 9.69 2.39
C HIS A 127 17.78 8.34 2.77
N VAL A 128 16.95 7.78 1.89
CA VAL A 128 16.27 6.50 2.09
C VAL A 128 16.36 5.67 0.82
N ARG A 129 16.89 4.44 0.94
CA ARG A 129 17.03 3.48 -0.16
C ARG A 129 15.87 2.49 -0.13
N VAL A 130 15.13 2.43 -1.23
CA VAL A 130 13.95 1.58 -1.37
C VAL A 130 14.21 0.51 -2.42
N GLY A 131 14.13 -0.75 -2.03
CA GLY A 131 14.30 -1.91 -2.91
C GLY A 131 12.99 -2.64 -3.16
N ALA A 132 12.92 -3.37 -4.27
CA ALA A 132 11.94 -4.43 -4.45
C ALA A 132 12.60 -5.69 -5.01
N ILE A 133 12.23 -6.84 -4.45
CA ILE A 133 12.51 -8.16 -5.02
C ILE A 133 11.19 -8.87 -5.29
N GLY A 134 11.16 -9.65 -6.37
CA GLY A 134 10.00 -10.41 -6.72
C GLY A 134 10.14 -11.11 -8.06
N GLY A 135 9.03 -11.66 -8.52
CA GLY A 135 8.94 -12.30 -9.82
C GLY A 135 8.64 -11.34 -10.97
N SER A 136 8.01 -11.88 -12.02
CA SER A 136 7.76 -11.14 -13.27
C SER A 136 6.87 -9.91 -13.09
N ILE A 137 5.95 -9.92 -12.12
CA ILE A 137 5.06 -8.78 -11.83
C ILE A 137 5.88 -7.61 -11.29
N THR A 138 6.76 -7.85 -10.33
CA THR A 138 7.66 -6.84 -9.78
C THR A 138 8.71 -6.38 -10.79
N HIS A 139 9.19 -7.25 -11.67
CA HIS A 139 10.03 -6.83 -12.80
C HIS A 139 9.30 -5.87 -13.77
N GLY A 140 7.96 -5.83 -13.74
CA GLY A 140 7.15 -4.93 -14.55
C GLY A 140 6.50 -5.59 -15.76
N ALA A 141 6.42 -6.92 -15.81
CA ALA A 141 5.75 -7.62 -16.90
C ALA A 141 4.31 -7.11 -17.07
N LYS A 142 3.92 -6.84 -18.32
CA LYS A 142 2.62 -6.27 -18.73
C LYS A 142 2.38 -4.80 -18.34
N ALA A 143 3.35 -4.11 -17.75
CA ALA A 143 3.31 -2.65 -17.71
C ALA A 143 3.45 -2.10 -19.14
N SER A 144 2.83 -0.95 -19.43
CA SER A 144 2.98 -0.28 -20.73
C SER A 144 4.43 0.16 -20.99
N LYS A 145 5.17 0.47 -19.92
CA LYS A 145 6.57 0.87 -19.92
C LYS A 145 7.21 0.50 -18.58
N ILE A 146 8.12 -0.46 -18.61
CA ILE A 146 8.90 -0.89 -17.44
C ILE A 146 9.80 0.26 -17.00
N GLY A 147 9.91 0.48 -15.70
CA GLY A 147 10.63 1.61 -15.10
C GLY A 147 9.77 2.86 -14.92
N GLU A 148 8.54 2.89 -15.46
CA GLU A 148 7.66 4.07 -15.38
C GLU A 148 6.24 3.75 -14.94
N THR A 149 5.66 2.69 -15.49
CA THR A 149 4.24 2.34 -15.30
C THR A 149 4.03 1.00 -14.62
N ASP A 150 5.11 0.30 -14.26
CA ASP A 150 5.05 -0.82 -13.33
C ASP A 150 4.73 -0.33 -11.91
N TRP A 151 4.27 -1.25 -11.07
CA TRP A 151 3.79 -0.89 -9.75
C TRP A 151 4.89 -0.30 -8.87
N PHE A 152 6.12 -0.79 -9.00
CA PHE A 152 7.22 -0.36 -8.14
C PHE A 152 7.69 1.04 -8.50
N SER A 153 7.76 1.36 -9.80
CA SER A 153 8.01 2.73 -10.25
C SER A 153 6.91 3.70 -9.84
N LEU A 154 5.64 3.28 -9.86
CA LEU A 154 4.52 4.11 -9.40
C LEU A 154 4.56 4.36 -7.89
N VAL A 155 4.88 3.33 -7.09
CA VAL A 155 5.14 3.47 -5.66
C VAL A 155 6.33 4.39 -5.39
N SER A 156 7.42 4.21 -6.13
CA SER A 156 8.63 5.02 -6.00
C SER A 156 8.34 6.50 -6.28
N LYS A 157 7.58 6.79 -7.35
CA LYS A 157 7.12 8.14 -7.66
C LYS A 157 6.27 8.70 -6.53
N TYR A 158 5.29 7.94 -6.06
CA TYR A 158 4.43 8.36 -4.95
C TYR A 158 5.22 8.70 -3.69
N LEU A 159 6.24 7.91 -3.32
CA LEU A 159 7.09 8.21 -2.17
C LEU A 159 7.86 9.52 -2.36
N ARG A 160 8.41 9.78 -3.54
CA ARG A 160 9.09 11.05 -3.85
C ARG A 160 8.14 12.25 -3.81
N ASP A 161 6.93 12.09 -4.34
CA ASP A 161 5.92 13.14 -4.32
C ASP A 161 5.42 13.42 -2.89
N ALA A 162 5.29 12.38 -2.06
CA ALA A 162 4.83 12.49 -0.68
C ALA A 162 5.89 13.05 0.29
N PHE A 163 7.17 12.78 0.02
CA PHE A 163 8.30 13.20 0.85
C PHE A 163 9.34 13.98 0.03
N PRO A 164 8.99 15.16 -0.50
CA PRO A 164 9.86 15.90 -1.42
C PRO A 164 11.16 16.41 -0.79
N ARG A 165 11.24 16.41 0.54
CA ARG A 165 12.47 16.79 1.28
C ARG A 165 13.46 15.64 1.43
N ALA A 166 13.02 14.39 1.25
CA ALA A 166 13.85 13.22 1.38
C ALA A 166 14.55 12.89 0.06
N ASN A 167 15.81 12.45 0.14
CA ASN A 167 16.52 11.93 -1.02
C ASN A 167 16.21 10.43 -1.16
N ILE A 168 15.28 10.06 -2.06
CA ILE A 168 14.83 8.68 -2.22
C ILE A 168 15.43 8.06 -3.48
N THR A 169 16.28 7.05 -3.30
CA THR A 169 16.77 6.19 -4.39
C THR A 169 16.07 4.84 -4.36
N THR A 170 15.87 4.27 -5.56
CA THR A 170 15.07 3.06 -5.72
C THR A 170 15.76 2.05 -6.62
N ARG A 171 15.81 0.78 -6.21
CA ARG A 171 16.36 -0.33 -7.04
C ARG A 171 15.32 -1.45 -7.17
N ASN A 172 15.01 -1.81 -8.41
CA ASN A 172 14.21 -2.99 -8.70
C ASN A 172 15.14 -4.19 -8.95
N GLY A 173 15.24 -5.09 -7.97
CA GLY A 173 16.05 -6.31 -8.03
C GLY A 173 15.26 -7.54 -8.46
N ALA A 174 14.08 -7.38 -9.06
CA ALA A 174 13.23 -8.51 -9.43
C ALA A 174 13.78 -9.34 -10.59
N LEU A 175 13.65 -10.66 -10.45
CA LEU A 175 14.04 -11.65 -11.45
C LEU A 175 12.77 -12.35 -11.95
N PRO A 176 12.41 -12.22 -13.25
CA PRO A 176 11.23 -12.89 -13.80
C PRO A 176 11.23 -14.40 -13.59
N ALA A 177 10.03 -14.99 -13.52
CA ALA A 177 9.81 -16.44 -13.41
C ALA A 177 10.61 -17.14 -12.28
N THR A 178 10.96 -16.41 -11.23
CA THR A 178 11.79 -16.90 -10.12
C THR A 178 10.97 -17.06 -8.85
N PRO A 179 11.01 -18.22 -8.16
CA PRO A 179 10.41 -18.38 -6.84
C PRO A 179 11.31 -17.79 -5.74
N SER A 180 10.74 -17.54 -4.56
CA SER A 180 11.47 -17.03 -3.39
C SER A 180 12.59 -17.97 -2.95
N ALA A 181 12.41 -19.29 -3.09
CA ALA A 181 13.41 -20.29 -2.76
C ALA A 181 14.71 -20.10 -3.57
N LEU A 182 14.60 -19.71 -4.84
CA LEU A 182 15.76 -19.41 -5.68
C LEU A 182 16.35 -18.03 -5.32
N MET A 183 15.51 -17.01 -5.10
CA MET A 183 15.99 -15.68 -4.68
C MET A 183 16.77 -15.74 -3.37
N ASN A 184 16.36 -16.57 -2.41
CA ASN A 184 17.05 -16.73 -1.14
C ASN A 184 18.51 -17.21 -1.30
N MET A 185 18.82 -17.99 -2.34
CA MET A 185 20.17 -18.45 -2.62
C MET A 185 21.06 -17.38 -3.26
N CYS A 186 20.47 -16.31 -3.82
CA CYS A 186 21.19 -15.27 -4.55
C CYS A 186 20.91 -13.86 -4.00
N LEU A 187 20.37 -13.75 -2.79
CA LEU A 187 19.82 -12.51 -2.23
C LEU A 187 20.81 -11.34 -2.30
N GLU A 188 22.06 -11.59 -1.95
CA GLU A 188 23.15 -10.59 -1.92
C GLU A 188 23.46 -9.99 -3.29
N THR A 189 23.08 -10.65 -4.38
CA THR A 189 23.23 -10.12 -5.74
C THR A 189 22.10 -9.15 -6.10
N TYR A 190 20.90 -9.39 -5.58
CA TYR A 190 19.67 -8.69 -5.98
C TYR A 190 19.20 -7.64 -4.99
N VAL A 191 19.73 -7.65 -3.76
CA VAL A 191 19.41 -6.67 -2.71
C VAL A 191 20.66 -5.90 -2.33
N ASP A 192 20.56 -4.57 -2.34
CA ASP A 192 21.65 -3.72 -1.85
C ASP A 192 21.83 -3.91 -0.34
N VAL A 193 23.09 -3.96 0.11
CA VAL A 193 23.44 -4.18 1.52
C VAL A 193 22.87 -3.11 2.46
N ASP A 194 22.60 -1.92 1.93
CA ASP A 194 22.14 -0.74 2.67
C ASP A 194 20.72 -0.31 2.28
N VAL A 195 19.88 -1.26 1.86
CA VAL A 195 18.45 -1.00 1.66
C VAL A 195 17.75 -0.69 3.00
N ASP A 196 16.97 0.39 3.04
CA ASP A 196 16.20 0.79 4.23
C ASP A 196 14.79 0.19 4.24
N LEU A 197 14.19 0.07 3.05
CA LEU A 197 12.85 -0.49 2.85
C LEU A 197 12.87 -1.46 1.66
N LEU A 198 12.54 -2.72 1.90
CA LEU A 198 12.48 -3.75 0.87
C LEU A 198 11.05 -4.27 0.71
N PHE A 199 10.51 -4.19 -0.51
CA PHE A 199 9.30 -4.93 -0.89
C PHE A 199 9.66 -6.34 -1.36
N VAL A 200 8.86 -7.32 -0.96
CA VAL A 200 9.04 -8.72 -1.32
C VAL A 200 7.75 -9.25 -1.93
N GLU A 201 7.81 -9.75 -3.16
CA GLU A 201 6.64 -10.20 -3.92
C GLU A 201 6.91 -11.52 -4.66
N TYR A 202 6.44 -12.63 -4.08
CA TYR A 202 6.57 -13.97 -4.68
C TYR A 202 5.27 -14.78 -4.65
N VAL A 203 4.13 -14.16 -4.27
CA VAL A 203 2.87 -14.88 -4.08
C VAL A 203 2.39 -15.60 -5.34
N ALA A 204 2.63 -15.02 -6.51
CA ALA A 204 2.27 -15.64 -7.79
C ALA A 204 3.30 -16.67 -8.27
N ASN A 205 4.53 -16.62 -7.75
CA ASN A 205 5.66 -17.43 -8.20
C ASN A 205 5.87 -18.69 -7.36
N ASP A 206 5.62 -18.61 -6.05
CA ASP A 206 5.80 -19.74 -5.14
C ASP A 206 4.64 -20.75 -5.22
N GLY A 207 3.51 -20.33 -5.78
CA GLY A 207 2.30 -21.14 -5.86
C GLY A 207 1.70 -21.42 -4.47
N SER A 208 0.46 -21.92 -4.46
CA SER A 208 -0.17 -22.41 -3.25
C SER A 208 0.15 -23.90 -3.06
N ASN A 209 1.40 -24.22 -2.78
CA ASN A 209 1.70 -25.51 -2.15
C ASN A 209 1.71 -25.27 -0.63
N ALA A 210 0.52 -25.08 -0.08
CA ALA A 210 0.21 -25.23 1.34
C ALA A 210 -0.60 -26.52 1.51
#